data_AF-C5LQM1-F1
#
_entry.id   AF-C5LQM1-F1
#
_cell.length_a   1.000
_cell.length_b   1.000
_cell.length_c   1.000
_cell.angle_alpha   90.00
_cell.angle_beta   90.00
_cell.angle_gamma   90.00
#
_symmetry.space_group_name_H-M   'P 1'
#
loop_
_entity.id
_entity.type
_entity.pdbx_description
1 polymer ?
#
loop_
_entity_poly.entity_id
_entity_poly.type
_entity_poly.pdbx_seq_one_letter_code
_entity_poly.pdbx_strand_id
1 'polypeptide(L)'
;MKSEEGSTKKKEEEERIRAKVKEQEEERLLLAEKYEAKGGQVVKLTSKLEKLWHKYKNASAEVDDLQREFQREREDMLESIRALSKELKLKSLVIDYFIPPEEYQRIADRAQYDQVEDAWEISHIGLAGNAQARRPGSALGLERPAAEFSRVARQHSADPRFRSDGILQTDLLSTERLTRAGEVDPSQAMNNEVLSAIQSGLDENDYVPNTSVYFS
;
A
#
# COMPACT_ATOMS: atom_id res chain seq x y z
N MET A 1 -79.69 -70.85 26.89
CA MET A 1 -79.87 -69.46 27.36
C MET A 1 -78.67 -68.93 28.15
N LYS A 2 -78.20 -69.52 29.26
CA LYS A 2 -77.03 -68.99 30.02
C LYS A 2 -75.67 -69.00 29.29
N SER A 3 -75.48 -69.89 28.31
CA SER A 3 -74.23 -69.95 27.51
C SER A 3 -74.11 -68.82 26.48
N GLU A 4 -75.24 -68.34 25.97
CA GLU A 4 -75.29 -67.26 24.97
C GLU A 4 -75.09 -65.87 25.60
N GLU A 5 -75.59 -65.66 26.83
CA GLU A 5 -75.35 -64.43 27.62
C GLU A 5 -73.87 -64.25 28.03
N GLY A 6 -73.13 -65.34 28.24
CA GLY A 6 -71.68 -65.28 28.52
C GLY A 6 -70.84 -65.00 27.27
N SER A 7 -71.29 -65.48 26.12
CA SER A 7 -70.68 -65.21 24.80
C SER A 7 -70.87 -63.75 24.37
N THR A 8 -72.07 -63.20 24.58
CA THR A 8 -72.38 -61.80 24.27
C THR A 8 -71.62 -60.82 25.15
N LYS A 9 -71.55 -61.04 26.48
CA LYS A 9 -70.74 -60.20 27.39
C LYS A 9 -69.25 -60.21 27.07
N LYS A 10 -68.68 -61.35 26.68
CA LYS A 10 -67.28 -61.43 26.24
C LYS A 10 -67.04 -60.64 24.95
N LYS A 11 -67.96 -60.73 23.98
CA LYS A 11 -67.90 -59.95 22.74
C LYS A 11 -67.98 -58.45 23.00
N GLU A 12 -68.86 -58.01 23.91
CA GLU A 12 -68.97 -56.59 24.29
C GLU A 12 -67.71 -56.06 24.98
N GLU A 13 -67.10 -56.84 25.87
CA GLU A 13 -65.83 -56.48 26.53
C GLU A 13 -64.67 -56.41 25.52
N GLU A 14 -64.60 -57.38 24.60
CA GLU A 14 -63.60 -57.43 23.54
C GLU A 14 -63.75 -56.24 22.57
N GLU A 15 -64.98 -55.86 22.22
CA GLU A 15 -65.27 -54.66 21.43
C GLU A 15 -64.88 -53.37 22.17
N ARG A 16 -65.15 -53.26 23.49
CA ARG A 16 -64.71 -52.11 24.29
C ARG A 16 -63.19 -51.99 24.38
N ILE A 17 -62.49 -53.11 24.55
CA ILE A 17 -61.02 -53.14 24.55
C ILE A 17 -60.50 -52.74 23.18
N ARG A 18 -61.08 -53.29 22.10
CA ARG A 18 -60.69 -52.96 20.72
C ARG A 18 -60.94 -51.50 20.36
N ALA A 19 -62.04 -50.91 20.85
CA ALA A 19 -62.33 -49.49 20.69
C ALA A 19 -61.31 -48.61 21.42
N LYS A 20 -60.95 -48.94 22.67
CA LYS A 20 -59.90 -48.21 23.41
C LYS A 20 -58.52 -48.32 22.77
N VAL A 21 -58.15 -49.49 22.27
CA VAL A 21 -56.87 -49.67 21.56
C VAL A 21 -56.85 -48.81 20.31
N LYS A 22 -57.96 -48.76 19.55
CA LYS A 22 -58.08 -47.92 18.37
C LYS A 22 -57.99 -46.42 18.72
N GLU A 23 -58.65 -45.97 19.78
CA GLU A 23 -58.56 -44.58 20.26
C GLU A 23 -57.12 -44.21 20.66
N GLN A 24 -56.42 -45.09 21.39
CA GLN A 24 -55.01 -44.89 21.74
C GLN A 24 -54.08 -44.89 20.52
N GLU A 25 -54.34 -45.73 19.52
CA GLU A 25 -53.60 -45.73 18.26
C GLU A 25 -53.81 -44.43 17.48
N GLU A 26 -55.05 -43.94 17.42
CA GLU A 26 -55.39 -42.65 16.81
C GLU A 26 -54.71 -41.48 17.53
N GLU A 27 -54.74 -41.45 18.87
CA GLU A 27 -54.02 -40.45 19.67
C GLU A 27 -52.50 -40.50 19.45
N ARG A 28 -51.93 -41.71 19.39
CA ARG A 28 -50.50 -41.90 19.14
C ARG A 28 -50.11 -41.40 17.75
N LEU A 29 -50.96 -41.64 16.76
CA LEU A 29 -50.74 -41.20 15.38
C LEU A 29 -50.83 -39.67 15.27
N LEU A 30 -51.84 -39.05 15.88
CA LEU A 30 -51.96 -37.59 15.95
C LEU A 30 -50.77 -36.94 16.67
N LEU A 31 -50.25 -37.58 17.71
CA LEU A 31 -49.07 -37.10 18.42
C LEU A 31 -47.81 -37.20 17.56
N ALA A 32 -47.63 -38.32 16.83
CA ALA A 32 -46.53 -38.50 15.89
C ALA A 32 -46.54 -37.44 14.78
N GLU A 33 -47.69 -37.18 14.17
CA GLU A 33 -47.87 -36.13 13.15
C GLU A 33 -47.50 -34.74 13.70
N LYS A 34 -47.91 -34.41 14.93
CA LYS A 34 -47.54 -33.15 15.59
C LYS A 34 -46.03 -33.02 15.82
N TYR A 35 -45.36 -34.11 16.21
CA TYR A 35 -43.90 -34.11 16.39
C TYR A 35 -43.16 -33.99 15.06
N GLU A 36 -43.64 -34.66 14.00
CA GLU A 36 -43.07 -34.56 12.67
C GLU A 36 -43.23 -33.15 12.08
N ALA A 37 -44.40 -32.53 12.24
CA ALA A 37 -44.64 -31.15 11.84
C ALA A 37 -43.69 -30.16 12.56
N LYS A 38 -43.50 -30.33 13.88
CA LYS A 38 -42.54 -29.52 14.66
C LYS A 38 -41.10 -29.77 14.23
N GLY A 39 -40.71 -31.02 13.98
CA GLY A 39 -39.39 -31.38 13.47
C GLY A 39 -39.10 -30.74 12.11
N GLY A 40 -40.05 -30.82 11.18
CA GLY A 40 -39.95 -30.15 9.88
C GLY A 40 -39.85 -28.63 9.99
N GLN A 41 -40.54 -28.01 10.96
CA GLN A 41 -40.42 -26.58 11.23
C GLN A 41 -39.02 -26.22 11.75
N VAL A 42 -38.46 -27.00 12.68
CA VAL A 42 -37.09 -26.81 13.18
C VAL A 42 -36.10 -26.85 12.03
N VAL A 43 -36.16 -27.86 11.15
CA VAL A 43 -35.25 -27.98 9.99
C VAL A 43 -35.37 -26.77 9.04
N LYS A 44 -36.59 -26.27 8.80
CA LYS A 44 -36.79 -25.07 7.98
C LYS A 44 -36.17 -23.83 8.62
N LEU A 45 -36.31 -23.67 9.93
CA LEU A 45 -35.74 -22.54 10.69
C LEU A 45 -34.22 -22.63 10.76
N THR A 46 -33.64 -23.81 11.01
CA THR A 46 -32.18 -23.98 11.03
C THR A 46 -31.58 -23.69 9.66
N SER A 47 -32.17 -24.20 8.57
CA SER A 47 -31.71 -23.88 7.21
C SER A 47 -31.79 -22.38 6.89
N LYS A 48 -32.83 -21.68 7.37
CA LYS A 48 -32.94 -20.23 7.21
C LYS A 48 -31.88 -19.49 8.02
N LEU A 49 -31.62 -19.94 9.25
CA LEU A 49 -30.61 -19.37 10.12
C LEU A 49 -29.21 -19.53 9.51
N GLU A 50 -28.86 -20.71 9.01
CA GLU A 50 -27.58 -20.97 8.33
C GLU A 50 -27.40 -20.04 7.13
N LYS A 51 -28.44 -19.89 6.28
CA LYS A 51 -28.39 -18.96 5.14
C LYS A 51 -28.16 -17.51 5.58
N LEU A 52 -28.84 -17.06 6.64
CA LEU A 52 -28.66 -15.71 7.17
C LEU A 52 -27.27 -15.54 7.78
N TRP A 53 -26.76 -16.56 8.47
CA TRP A 53 -25.41 -16.54 9.04
C TRP A 53 -24.34 -16.43 7.97
N HIS A 54 -24.46 -17.20 6.86
CA HIS A 54 -23.55 -17.07 5.72
C HIS A 54 -23.63 -15.70 5.07
N LYS A 55 -24.83 -15.15 4.87
CA LYS A 55 -24.99 -13.79 4.35
C LYS A 55 -24.35 -12.75 5.25
N TYR A 56 -24.55 -12.86 6.57
CA TYR A 56 -23.92 -11.98 7.55
C TYR A 56 -22.40 -12.08 7.51
N LYS A 57 -21.85 -13.31 7.48
CA LYS A 57 -20.41 -13.53 7.41
C LYS A 57 -19.80 -12.97 6.13
N ASN A 58 -20.45 -13.16 4.99
CA ASN A 58 -20.01 -12.62 3.72
C ASN A 58 -20.04 -11.09 3.74
N ALA A 59 -21.14 -10.48 4.19
CA ALA A 59 -21.25 -9.03 4.30
C ALA A 59 -20.22 -8.44 5.28
N SER A 60 -19.95 -9.12 6.40
CA SER A 60 -18.92 -8.71 7.35
C SER A 60 -17.52 -8.75 6.73
N ALA A 61 -17.20 -9.80 5.96
CA ALA A 61 -15.92 -9.89 5.26
C ALA A 61 -15.79 -8.82 4.17
N GLU A 62 -16.87 -8.55 3.43
CA GLU A 62 -16.90 -7.48 2.42
C GLU A 62 -16.66 -6.10 3.04
N VAL A 63 -17.23 -5.82 4.21
CA VAL A 63 -16.96 -4.58 4.95
C VAL A 63 -15.49 -4.49 5.36
N ASP A 64 -14.90 -5.57 5.88
CA ASP A 64 -13.49 -5.59 6.27
C ASP A 64 -12.56 -5.37 5.07
N ASP A 65 -12.88 -5.97 3.92
CA ASP A 65 -12.12 -5.82 2.69
C ASP A 65 -12.23 -4.39 2.13
N LEU A 66 -13.44 -3.82 2.07
CA LEU A 66 -13.65 -2.42 1.68
C LEU A 66 -12.90 -1.45 2.59
N GLN A 67 -12.88 -1.71 3.90
CA GLN A 67 -12.17 -0.86 4.85
C GLN A 67 -10.64 -0.90 4.62
N ARG A 68 -10.09 -2.06 4.26
CA ARG A 68 -8.67 -2.20 3.90
C ARG A 68 -8.34 -1.48 2.60
N GLU A 69 -9.18 -1.63 1.58
CA GLU A 69 -9.02 -0.95 0.29
C GLU A 69 -9.06 0.57 0.50
N PHE A 70 -10.06 1.08 1.22
CA PHE A 70 -10.16 2.50 1.54
C PHE A 70 -8.94 3.03 2.30
N GLN A 71 -8.43 2.25 3.26
CA GLN A 71 -7.23 2.64 4.01
C GLN A 71 -6.00 2.71 3.12
N ARG A 72 -5.83 1.76 2.18
CA ARG A 72 -4.76 1.78 1.19
C ARG A 72 -4.88 3.00 0.26
N GLU A 73 -6.05 3.23 -0.33
CA GLU A 73 -6.28 4.39 -1.21
C GLU A 73 -6.01 5.71 -0.48
N ARG A 74 -6.43 5.80 0.79
CA ARG A 74 -6.13 6.94 1.64
C ARG A 74 -4.62 7.13 1.85
N GLU A 75 -3.88 6.06 2.10
CA GLU A 75 -2.43 6.11 2.23
C GLU A 75 -1.75 6.56 0.92
N ASP A 76 -2.19 6.04 -0.21
CA ASP A 76 -1.68 6.43 -1.54
C ASP A 76 -1.96 7.91 -1.85
N MET A 77 -3.18 8.38 -1.56
CA MET A 77 -3.54 9.80 -1.69
C MET A 77 -2.69 10.68 -0.77
N LEU A 78 -2.49 10.28 0.48
CA LEU A 78 -1.64 11.03 1.42
C LEU A 78 -0.18 11.07 0.96
N GLU A 79 0.32 9.98 0.35
CA GLU A 79 1.67 9.96 -0.18
C GLU A 79 1.82 10.89 -1.39
N SER A 80 0.84 10.91 -2.30
CA SER A 80 0.78 11.88 -3.40
C SER A 80 0.79 13.32 -2.88
N ILE A 81 -0.02 13.64 -1.86
CA ILE A 81 -0.04 14.96 -1.23
C ILE A 81 1.34 15.32 -0.64
N ARG A 82 2.02 14.38 0.03
CA ARG A 82 3.37 14.61 0.58
C ARG A 82 4.39 14.86 -0.51
N ALA A 83 4.36 14.07 -1.59
CA ALA A 83 5.25 14.21 -2.72
C ALA A 83 5.07 15.57 -3.42
N LEU A 84 3.83 15.94 -3.74
CA LEU A 84 3.49 17.23 -4.34
C LEU A 84 3.86 18.40 -3.42
N SER A 85 3.61 18.27 -2.11
CA SER A 85 4.01 19.28 -1.13
C SER A 85 5.53 19.47 -1.07
N LYS A 86 6.29 18.38 -1.17
CA LYS A 86 7.76 18.43 -1.22
C LYS A 86 8.25 19.10 -2.49
N GLU A 87 7.66 18.77 -3.64
CA GLU A 87 7.99 19.38 -4.92
C GLU A 87 7.66 20.88 -4.92
N LEU A 88 6.48 21.26 -4.43
CA LEU A 88 6.08 22.67 -4.31
C LEU A 88 7.06 23.43 -3.42
N LYS A 89 7.38 22.91 -2.23
CA LYS A 89 8.37 23.52 -1.33
C LYS A 89 9.72 23.68 -2.01
N LEU A 90 10.20 22.67 -2.75
CA LEU A 90 11.44 22.76 -3.49
C LEU A 90 11.39 23.89 -4.53
N LYS A 91 10.32 23.94 -5.34
CA LYS A 91 10.15 25.00 -6.35
C LYS A 91 10.05 26.39 -5.73
N SER A 92 9.32 26.54 -4.63
CA SER A 92 9.24 27.80 -3.87
C SER A 92 10.62 28.24 -3.34
N LEU A 93 11.37 27.32 -2.72
CA LEU A 93 12.74 27.63 -2.27
C LEU A 93 13.63 28.06 -3.44
N VAL A 94 13.56 27.37 -4.59
CA VAL A 94 14.33 27.77 -5.78
C VAL A 94 13.94 29.18 -6.23
N ILE A 95 12.66 29.52 -6.25
CA ILE A 95 12.20 30.87 -6.57
C ILE A 95 12.76 31.89 -5.56
N ASP A 96 12.58 31.64 -4.26
CA ASP A 96 12.95 32.57 -3.19
C ASP A 96 14.46 32.87 -3.14
N TYR A 97 15.30 31.87 -3.42
CA TYR A 97 16.76 32.03 -3.34
C TYR A 97 17.43 32.45 -4.66
N PHE A 98 16.86 32.09 -5.82
CA PHE A 98 17.51 32.32 -7.12
C PHE A 98 16.85 33.38 -7.99
N ILE A 99 15.61 33.78 -7.70
CA ILE A 99 14.87 34.76 -8.51
C ILE A 99 14.63 36.03 -7.68
N PRO A 100 15.11 37.19 -8.14
CA PRO A 100 14.78 38.46 -7.50
C PRO A 100 13.25 38.68 -7.43
N PRO A 101 12.72 39.23 -6.32
CA PRO A 101 11.29 39.36 -6.11
C PRO A 101 10.60 40.21 -7.18
N GLU A 102 11.29 41.21 -7.73
CA GLU A 102 10.76 42.06 -8.81
C GLU A 102 10.54 41.28 -10.11
N GLU A 103 11.47 40.39 -10.48
CA GLU A 103 11.34 39.56 -11.68
C GLU A 103 10.25 38.49 -11.51
N TYR A 104 10.13 37.91 -10.31
CA TYR A 104 9.03 36.98 -10.00
C TYR A 104 7.66 37.65 -10.22
N GLN A 105 7.45 38.85 -9.66
CA GLN A 105 6.18 39.58 -9.82
C GLN A 105 5.89 39.89 -11.29
N ARG A 106 6.90 40.33 -12.05
CA ARG A 106 6.77 40.58 -13.49
C ARG A 106 6.35 39.35 -14.29
N ILE A 107 6.82 38.16 -13.90
CA ILE A 107 6.44 36.89 -14.54
C ILE A 107 5.02 36.51 -14.13
N ALA A 108 4.67 36.63 -12.84
CA ALA A 108 3.36 36.31 -12.30
C ALA A 108 2.25 37.15 -12.94
N ASP A 109 2.46 38.46 -13.12
CA ASP A 109 1.50 39.37 -13.76
C ASP A 109 1.23 39.02 -15.24
N ARG A 110 2.18 38.35 -15.90
CA ARG A 110 2.10 37.97 -17.33
C ARG A 110 1.65 36.54 -17.54
N ALA A 111 1.54 35.75 -16.47
CA ALA A 111 1.09 34.38 -16.54
C ALA A 111 -0.44 34.33 -16.63
N GLN A 112 -0.95 33.67 -17.66
CA GLN A 112 -2.38 33.47 -17.88
C GLN A 112 -2.66 31.97 -17.82
N TYR A 113 -3.68 31.59 -17.06
CA TYR A 113 -4.08 30.19 -16.98
C TYR A 113 -5.07 29.87 -18.11
N ASP A 114 -4.69 28.93 -18.97
CA ASP A 114 -5.54 28.39 -20.02
C ASP A 114 -6.33 27.20 -19.47
N GLN A 115 -7.66 27.34 -19.42
CA GLN A 115 -8.57 26.30 -18.94
C GLN A 115 -8.73 25.15 -19.93
N VAL A 116 -8.46 25.37 -21.23
CA VAL A 116 -8.63 24.35 -22.27
C VAL A 116 -7.47 23.35 -22.23
N GLU A 117 -6.25 23.87 -22.13
CA GLU A 117 -5.02 23.08 -22.07
C GLU A 117 -4.61 22.69 -20.63
N ASP A 118 -5.32 23.20 -19.61
CA ASP A 118 -5.01 23.01 -18.19
C ASP A 118 -3.55 23.39 -17.84
N ALA A 119 -3.10 24.52 -18.39
CA ALA A 119 -1.71 24.94 -18.33
C ALA A 119 -1.56 26.46 -18.14
N TRP A 120 -0.45 26.87 -17.53
CA TRP A 120 -0.06 28.27 -17.45
C TRP A 120 0.71 28.67 -18.71
N GLU A 121 0.20 29.67 -19.43
CA GLU A 121 0.88 30.30 -20.56
C GLU A 121 1.48 31.64 -20.13
N ILE A 122 2.76 31.86 -20.46
CA ILE A 122 3.43 33.15 -20.23
C ILE A 122 3.64 33.82 -21.58
N SER A 123 3.07 35.01 -21.76
CA SER A 123 3.19 35.75 -23.02
C SER A 123 4.64 36.02 -23.39
N HIS A 124 4.98 35.81 -24.67
CA HIS A 124 6.30 36.09 -25.25
C HIS A 124 7.48 35.32 -24.62
N ILE A 125 7.26 34.14 -24.05
CA ILE A 125 8.32 33.33 -23.44
C ILE A 125 9.49 33.01 -24.41
N GLY A 126 9.23 32.91 -25.71
CA GLY A 126 10.26 32.70 -26.74
C GLY A 126 11.27 33.85 -26.86
N LEU A 127 10.93 35.06 -26.40
CA LEU A 127 11.84 36.21 -26.39
C LEU A 127 12.70 36.27 -25.12
N ALA A 128 12.48 35.38 -24.14
CA ALA A 128 13.20 35.38 -22.86
C ALA A 128 14.68 34.97 -22.96
N GLY A 129 15.21 34.71 -24.17
CA GLY A 129 16.62 34.37 -24.38
C GLY A 129 17.02 32.95 -23.92
N ASN A 130 16.10 32.20 -23.32
CA ASN A 130 16.30 30.82 -22.87
C ASN A 130 16.39 29.81 -24.03
N ALA A 131 15.91 30.20 -25.22
CA ALA A 131 16.13 29.44 -26.44
C ALA A 131 17.61 29.58 -26.85
N GLN A 132 18.48 28.75 -26.27
CA GLN A 132 19.87 28.67 -26.70
C GLN A 132 19.90 28.17 -28.15
N ALA A 133 20.14 29.09 -29.09
CA ALA A 133 20.47 28.71 -30.46
C ALA A 133 21.71 27.80 -30.41
N ARG A 134 21.58 26.57 -30.93
CA ARG A 134 22.74 25.69 -31.07
C ARG A 134 23.75 26.42 -31.95
N ARG A 135 24.99 26.55 -31.45
CA ARG A 135 26.09 27.10 -32.25
C ARG A 135 26.20 26.26 -33.52
N PRO A 136 26.32 26.88 -34.71
CA PRO A 136 26.47 26.13 -35.94
C PRO A 136 27.72 25.25 -35.84
N GLY A 137 27.57 23.96 -36.12
CA GLY A 137 28.68 23.01 -36.14
C GLY A 137 29.69 23.38 -37.22
N SER A 138 30.96 23.03 -37.03
CA SER A 138 31.94 23.17 -38.10
C SER A 138 31.52 22.32 -39.31
N ALA A 139 31.81 22.80 -40.53
CA ALA A 139 31.61 22.03 -41.76
C ALA A 139 32.34 20.67 -41.75
N LEU A 140 33.33 20.50 -40.87
CA LEU A 140 34.11 19.29 -40.68
C LEU A 140 33.62 18.43 -39.50
N GLY A 141 32.45 18.73 -38.92
CA GLY A 141 31.86 18.00 -37.80
C GLY A 141 32.52 18.25 -36.44
N LEU A 142 33.40 19.25 -36.33
CA LEU A 142 34.04 19.65 -35.08
C LEU A 142 33.15 20.60 -34.27
N GLU A 143 33.26 20.57 -32.93
CA GLU A 143 32.50 21.44 -32.01
C GLU A 143 32.72 22.94 -32.25
N ARG A 144 33.88 23.30 -32.80
CA ARG A 144 34.22 24.66 -33.25
C ARG A 144 35.00 24.61 -34.56
N PRO A 145 34.86 25.64 -35.42
CA PRO A 145 35.72 25.77 -36.60
C PRO A 145 37.19 25.78 -36.18
N ALA A 146 37.97 24.85 -36.73
CA ALA A 146 39.41 24.78 -36.50
C ALA A 146 40.15 25.11 -37.81
N ALA A 147 41.19 25.93 -37.71
CA ALA A 147 42.09 26.16 -38.82
C ALA A 147 42.82 24.85 -39.20
N GLU A 148 43.17 24.72 -40.47
CA GLU A 148 43.90 23.55 -40.98
C GLU A 148 45.21 23.31 -40.22
N PHE A 149 45.94 24.39 -39.91
CA PHE A 149 47.16 24.33 -39.10
C PHE A 149 46.93 23.64 -37.76
N SER A 150 45.89 24.03 -37.01
CA SER A 150 45.58 23.42 -35.70
C SER A 150 45.20 21.95 -35.84
N ARG A 151 44.53 21.56 -36.93
CA ARG A 151 44.16 20.16 -37.18
C ARG A 151 45.38 19.29 -37.46
N VAL A 152 46.32 19.78 -38.26
CA VAL A 152 47.58 19.07 -38.55
C VAL A 152 48.46 19.03 -37.31
N ALA A 153 48.60 20.14 -36.59
CA ALA A 153 49.36 20.20 -35.35
C ALA A 153 48.84 19.22 -34.30
N ARG A 154 47.52 19.01 -34.19
CA ARG A 154 46.92 18.00 -33.30
C ARG A 154 47.34 16.56 -33.63
N GLN A 155 47.60 16.24 -34.90
CA GLN A 155 48.05 14.90 -35.28
C GLN A 155 49.48 14.61 -34.83
N HIS A 156 50.28 15.67 -34.62
CA HIS A 156 51.70 15.58 -34.33
C HIS A 156 52.07 16.04 -32.91
N SER A 157 51.18 16.76 -32.22
CA SER A 157 51.39 17.28 -30.87
C SER A 157 50.15 17.08 -30.00
N ALA A 158 50.39 16.69 -28.76
CA ALA A 158 49.36 16.58 -27.72
C ALA A 158 49.04 17.93 -27.04
N ASP A 159 49.55 19.04 -27.57
CA ASP A 159 49.34 20.37 -26.99
C ASP A 159 47.84 20.71 -26.90
N PRO A 160 47.34 21.14 -25.73
CA PRO A 160 45.93 21.47 -25.54
C PRO A 160 45.47 22.67 -26.38
N ARG A 161 46.40 23.48 -26.89
CA ARG A 161 46.13 24.67 -27.72
C ARG A 161 45.43 24.34 -29.05
N PHE A 162 45.71 23.18 -29.63
CA PHE A 162 45.21 22.81 -30.97
C PHE A 162 43.96 21.91 -30.93
N ARG A 163 43.44 21.58 -29.74
CA ARG A 163 42.26 20.72 -29.56
C ARG A 163 40.98 21.48 -29.88
N SER A 164 40.00 20.83 -30.50
CA SER A 164 38.69 21.45 -30.78
C SER A 164 37.68 21.27 -29.65
N ASP A 165 37.96 20.34 -28.76
CA ASP A 165 37.04 19.64 -27.84
C ASP A 165 37.07 20.17 -26.38
N GLY A 166 37.79 21.25 -26.09
CA GLY A 166 37.76 21.94 -24.79
C GLY A 166 38.21 21.13 -23.56
N ILE A 167 38.58 19.87 -23.72
CA ILE A 167 38.98 18.96 -22.65
C ILE A 167 40.51 18.95 -22.53
N LEU A 168 41.02 19.28 -21.34
CA LEU A 168 42.42 19.09 -20.99
C LEU A 168 42.64 17.63 -20.60
N GLN A 169 43.40 16.91 -21.42
CA GLN A 169 43.87 15.58 -21.03
C GLN A 169 45.01 15.79 -20.04
N THR A 170 44.74 15.43 -18.80
CA THR A 170 45.72 15.43 -17.72
C THR A 170 46.02 13.98 -17.39
N ASP A 171 47.29 13.70 -17.10
CA ASP A 171 47.70 12.43 -16.53
C ASP A 171 47.26 12.43 -15.06
N LEU A 172 45.96 12.24 -14.82
CA LEU A 172 45.48 12.01 -13.45
C LEU A 172 46.12 10.71 -12.96
N LEU A 173 47.11 10.84 -12.07
CA LEU A 173 47.44 9.75 -11.16
C LEU A 173 46.15 9.44 -10.40
N SER A 174 45.66 8.20 -10.53
CA SER A 174 44.60 7.71 -9.66
C SER A 174 45.06 7.95 -8.23
N THR A 175 44.36 8.82 -7.50
CA THR A 175 44.70 9.08 -6.10
C THR A 175 44.69 7.73 -5.39
N GLU A 176 45.82 7.33 -4.79
CA GLU A 176 45.83 6.16 -3.93
C GLU A 176 44.77 6.39 -2.84
N ARG A 177 43.86 5.44 -2.72
CA ARG A 177 42.72 5.50 -1.80
C ARG A 177 43.26 5.61 -0.38
N LEU A 178 43.23 6.81 0.21
CA LEU A 178 43.75 7.06 1.56
C LEU A 178 42.77 6.66 2.68
N THR A 179 41.68 5.97 2.35
CA THR A 179 40.90 5.27 3.38
C THR A 179 41.58 3.94 3.64
N ARG A 180 42.16 3.78 4.83
CA ARG A 180 42.51 2.45 5.37
C ARG A 180 41.25 1.61 5.21
N ALA A 181 41.26 0.69 4.25
CA ALA A 181 40.18 -0.25 4.06
C ALA A 181 40.03 -1.00 5.39
N GLY A 182 39.02 -0.64 6.18
CA GLY A 182 38.55 -1.50 7.23
C GLY A 182 38.15 -2.80 6.54
N GLU A 183 38.73 -3.90 6.96
CA GLU A 183 38.55 -5.27 6.45
C GLU A 183 37.12 -5.81 6.61
N VAL A 184 36.14 -4.94 6.82
CA VAL A 184 34.78 -5.31 7.17
C VAL A 184 33.87 -4.82 6.06
N ASP A 185 33.36 -5.78 5.28
CA ASP A 185 32.27 -5.54 4.34
C ASP A 185 31.14 -4.78 5.06
N PRO A 186 30.56 -3.72 4.46
CA PRO A 186 29.54 -2.90 5.12
C PRO A 186 28.29 -3.68 5.56
N SER A 187 28.03 -4.86 4.97
CA SER A 187 26.97 -5.75 5.46
C SER A 187 27.34 -6.43 6.79
N GLN A 188 28.61 -6.78 7.00
CA GLN A 188 29.09 -7.41 8.23
C GLN A 188 29.14 -6.43 9.40
N ALA A 189 29.44 -5.15 9.13
CA ALA A 189 29.44 -4.10 10.15
C ALA A 189 28.03 -3.90 10.75
N MET A 190 27.01 -3.78 9.89
CA MET A 190 25.62 -3.69 10.34
C MET A 190 25.17 -4.97 11.06
N ASN A 191 25.55 -6.14 10.55
CA ASN A 191 25.17 -7.41 11.19
C ASN A 191 25.77 -7.59 12.59
N ASN A 192 27.03 -7.16 12.80
CA ASN A 192 27.66 -7.23 14.11
C ASN A 192 27.06 -6.23 15.11
N GLU A 193 26.70 -5.03 14.65
CA GLU A 193 26.05 -4.02 15.49
C GLU A 193 24.65 -4.49 15.93
N VAL A 194 23.89 -5.06 14.99
CA VAL A 194 22.57 -5.66 15.27
C VAL A 194 22.69 -6.86 16.23
N LEU A 195 23.67 -7.74 16.05
CA LEU A 195 23.91 -8.87 16.97
C LEU A 195 24.31 -8.40 18.38
N SER A 196 25.12 -7.35 18.49
CA SER A 196 25.52 -6.79 19.78
C SER A 196 24.34 -6.17 20.55
N ALA A 197 23.42 -5.53 19.84
CA ALA A 197 22.19 -4.97 20.42
C ALA A 197 21.19 -6.05 20.84
N ILE A 198 21.16 -7.19 20.14
CA ILE A 198 20.36 -8.36 20.53
C ILE A 198 20.95 -9.01 21.78
N GLN A 199 22.28 -9.11 21.86
CA GLN A 199 22.96 -9.69 23.02
C GLN A 199 22.78 -8.84 24.28
N SER A 200 22.86 -7.51 24.17
CA SER A 200 22.64 -6.60 25.29
C SER A 200 21.17 -6.55 25.75
N GLY A 201 20.22 -6.85 24.86
CA GLY A 201 18.80 -6.97 25.21
C GLY A 201 18.42 -8.31 25.86
N LEU A 202 19.28 -9.32 25.81
CA LEU A 202 19.07 -10.62 26.45
C LEU A 202 19.63 -10.70 27.88
N ASP A 203 20.46 -9.74 28.28
CA ASP A 203 20.97 -9.62 29.65
C ASP A 203 19.94 -8.87 30.52
N GLU A 204 18.73 -9.43 30.68
CA GLU A 204 17.77 -9.00 31.70
C GLU A 204 18.25 -9.47 33.09
N ASN A 205 18.86 -8.55 33.85
CA ASN A 205 19.01 -8.66 35.30
C ASN A 205 18.96 -7.28 35.97
N ASP A 206 17.86 -6.55 35.74
CA ASP A 206 17.54 -5.36 36.54
C ASP A 206 16.70 -5.74 37.76
N TYR A 207 17.40 -6.14 38.82
CA TYR A 207 16.88 -6.18 40.18
C TYR A 207 16.60 -4.75 40.67
N VAL A 208 15.34 -4.41 40.91
CA VAL A 208 14.95 -3.11 41.49
C VAL A 208 14.72 -3.27 43.00
N PRO A 209 15.56 -2.70 43.89
CA PRO A 209 15.32 -2.77 45.32
C PRO A 209 14.19 -1.81 45.72
N ASN A 210 13.18 -2.37 46.39
CA ASN A 210 12.06 -1.65 46.98
C ASN A 210 12.55 -0.76 48.14
N THR A 211 12.62 0.55 47.95
CA THR A 211 12.85 1.50 49.04
C THR A 211 11.54 2.16 49.44
N SER A 212 11.01 1.65 50.55
CA SER A 212 9.93 2.24 51.33
C SER A 212 10.35 3.64 51.81
N VAL A 213 9.60 4.66 51.39
CA VAL A 213 9.74 6.04 51.86
C VAL A 213 9.00 6.15 53.20
N TYR A 214 9.74 6.17 54.31
CA TYR A 214 9.23 6.65 55.59
C TYR A 214 9.35 8.18 55.64
N PHE A 215 8.22 8.88 55.74
CA PHE A 215 8.18 10.31 56.06
C PHE A 215 8.23 10.47 57.58
N SER A 216 9.23 11.21 58.06
CA SER A 216 9.25 11.86 59.38
C SER A 216 8.66 13.25 59.29
#